data_AF-A0A6M2C559-F1
#
_entry.id   AF-A0A6M2C559-F1
#
_cell.length_a   1.000
_cell.length_b   1.000
_cell.length_c   1.000
_cell.angle_alpha   90.00
_cell.angle_beta   90.00
_cell.angle_gamma   90.00
#
_symmetry.space_group_name_H-M   'P 1'
#
loop_
_entity.id
_entity.type
_entity.pdbx_description
1 polymer ?
#
loop_
_entity_poly.entity_id
_entity_poly.type
_entity_poly.pdbx_seq_one_letter_code
_entity_poly.pdbx_strand_id
1 'polypeptide(L)'
;MKRRDFIEKTAAGTAFVGLGLSLSSFKSTDIKQLTILHTNDVHSYIDPFPADHPRNANMGGVARRAEIIEAVRKENPNVLLLDAGDIFQGTPYFNYYGGELEFKLMSMMRYDAATIGNHDFDNGIEGLYAQLPHASFEFISSNYDFKNTLMDGFVKPYKIFNKNGIKVGVFGLGVELNGLVDKNMYGETVYNDPVETSQDMVRILKKEEKCDLVICLSHIGYNYRNEPEKICDLKLAALTKDIDMIIGGHTHTFLNKPTIVKNLDDKEVLVNQVGCYGINLGRIDVFFDSNKNKTHEGRSIVV
;
A
#
# COMPACT_ATOMS: atom_id res chain seq x y z
N MET A 1 54.79 -33.42 -33.55
CA MET A 1 53.36 -33.58 -33.22
C MET A 1 52.58 -32.50 -33.97
N LYS A 2 51.74 -32.93 -34.91
CA LYS A 2 51.38 -32.20 -36.13
C LYS A 2 49.95 -31.66 -36.06
N ARG A 3 49.78 -30.38 -36.45
CA ARG A 3 48.53 -29.63 -36.65
C ARG A 3 47.66 -30.14 -37.82
N ARG A 4 47.42 -31.44 -37.95
CA ARG A 4 46.76 -32.02 -39.15
C ARG A 4 45.69 -33.10 -38.90
N ASP A 5 45.13 -33.22 -37.69
CA ASP A 5 44.17 -34.29 -37.38
C ASP A 5 42.80 -33.82 -36.84
N PHE A 6 42.31 -32.64 -37.22
CA PHE A 6 40.94 -32.24 -36.81
C PHE A 6 40.05 -31.66 -37.93
N ILE A 7 40.53 -31.63 -39.16
CA ILE A 7 39.73 -31.25 -40.34
C ILE A 7 39.81 -32.38 -41.34
N GLU A 8 39.19 -33.52 -41.03
CA GLU A 8 38.89 -34.58 -42.02
C GLU A 8 37.90 -35.62 -41.47
N LYS A 9 36.69 -35.16 -41.11
CA LYS A 9 35.48 -35.99 -41.21
C LYS A 9 34.41 -35.22 -41.98
N THR A 10 34.60 -35.26 -43.29
CA THR A 10 33.72 -34.72 -44.31
C THR A 10 32.35 -35.39 -44.29
N ALA A 11 31.35 -34.54 -44.53
CA ALA A 11 30.00 -34.79 -45.00
C ALA A 11 29.76 -36.07 -45.82
N ALA A 12 28.62 -36.71 -45.55
CA ALA A 12 27.55 -36.98 -46.53
C ALA A 12 26.54 -37.95 -45.91
N GLY A 13 25.27 -37.54 -45.80
CA GLY A 13 24.24 -38.44 -45.27
C GLY A 13 22.84 -37.85 -45.20
N THR A 14 22.27 -37.57 -46.37
CA THR A 14 20.82 -37.64 -46.68
C THR A 14 19.86 -36.63 -46.04
N ALA A 15 19.11 -35.96 -46.92
CA ALA A 15 17.93 -35.19 -46.63
C ALA A 15 16.86 -36.03 -45.90
N PHE A 16 16.34 -35.50 -44.80
CA PHE A 16 14.96 -35.74 -44.37
C PHE A 16 14.22 -34.40 -44.39
N VAL A 17 13.43 -34.22 -45.44
CA VAL A 17 12.32 -33.28 -45.48
C VAL A 17 11.25 -33.80 -44.51
N GLY A 18 10.80 -32.92 -43.61
CA GLY A 18 9.50 -33.05 -42.95
C GLY A 18 9.48 -33.93 -41.71
N LEU A 19 9.58 -33.30 -40.54
CA LEU A 19 8.62 -33.41 -39.44
C LEU A 19 8.92 -32.25 -38.49
N GLY A 20 7.90 -31.43 -38.24
CA GLY A 20 8.04 -30.12 -37.62
C GLY A 20 8.87 -30.13 -36.35
N LEU A 21 10.04 -29.50 -36.43
CA LEU A 21 10.57 -28.79 -35.27
C LEU A 21 9.56 -27.68 -35.01
N SER A 22 8.59 -27.95 -34.14
CA SER A 22 7.89 -26.88 -33.47
C SER A 22 8.98 -26.04 -32.82
N LEU A 23 9.27 -24.89 -33.41
CA LEU A 23 9.76 -23.74 -32.68
C LEU A 23 8.68 -23.47 -31.64
N SER A 24 8.73 -24.22 -30.53
CA SER A 24 8.12 -23.82 -29.29
C SER A 24 8.74 -22.47 -29.02
N SER A 25 8.01 -21.43 -29.43
CA SER A 25 8.33 -20.07 -29.12
C SER A 25 8.47 -20.05 -27.60
N PHE A 26 9.71 -20.08 -27.12
CA PHE A 26 10.01 -19.65 -25.76
C PHE A 26 9.67 -18.16 -25.77
N LYS A 27 8.38 -17.88 -25.67
CA LYS A 27 7.87 -16.55 -25.38
C LYS A 27 8.57 -16.20 -24.08
N SER A 28 9.54 -15.29 -24.12
CA SER A 28 10.12 -14.79 -22.88
C SER A 28 8.93 -14.35 -22.04
N THR A 29 8.75 -14.97 -20.88
CA THR A 29 7.74 -14.52 -19.93
C THR A 29 8.17 -13.12 -19.53
N ASP A 30 7.55 -12.12 -20.14
CA ASP A 30 7.70 -10.72 -19.77
C ASP A 30 7.09 -10.57 -18.38
N ILE A 31 7.92 -10.76 -17.35
CA ILE A 31 7.50 -10.63 -15.96
C ILE A 31 7.54 -9.14 -15.64
N LYS A 32 6.37 -8.57 -15.35
CA LYS A 32 6.28 -7.19 -14.90
C LYS A 32 6.32 -7.15 -13.38
N GLN A 33 7.17 -6.30 -12.82
CA GLN A 33 7.26 -6.06 -11.39
C GLN A 33 6.59 -4.74 -11.01
N LEU A 34 5.74 -4.78 -10.00
CA LEU A 34 5.21 -3.63 -9.27
C LEU A 34 5.74 -3.70 -7.84
N THR A 35 6.32 -2.61 -7.34
CA THR A 35 6.72 -2.50 -5.94
C THR A 35 5.75 -1.60 -5.21
N ILE A 36 5.16 -2.09 -4.13
CA ILE A 36 4.30 -1.33 -3.24
C ILE A 36 5.11 -1.02 -1.99
N LEU A 37 5.36 0.27 -1.78
CA LEU A 37 5.91 0.80 -0.55
C LEU A 37 4.78 1.36 0.31
N HIS A 38 4.85 1.15 1.62
CA HIS A 38 3.83 1.74 2.49
C HIS A 38 4.33 2.09 3.88
N THR A 39 3.66 3.07 4.46
CA THR A 39 3.74 3.46 5.87
C THR A 39 2.33 3.52 6.47
N ASN A 40 2.29 3.58 7.80
CA ASN A 40 1.08 3.82 8.58
C ASN A 40 1.51 4.46 9.90
N ASP A 41 0.63 5.23 10.54
CA ASP A 41 0.80 5.69 11.91
C ASP A 41 2.16 6.39 12.15
N VAL A 42 2.53 7.30 11.24
CA VAL A 42 3.81 8.01 11.37
C VAL A 42 3.77 9.04 12.50
N HIS A 43 2.58 9.49 12.91
CA HIS A 43 2.35 10.27 14.14
C HIS A 43 3.31 11.46 14.31
N SER A 44 3.56 12.21 13.22
CA SER A 44 4.47 13.37 13.23
C SER A 44 5.92 13.06 13.68
N TYR A 45 6.38 11.80 13.65
CA TYR A 45 7.78 11.44 13.92
C TYR A 45 8.67 11.80 12.73
N ILE A 46 9.11 13.06 12.71
CA ILE A 46 9.95 13.62 11.65
C ILE A 46 11.42 13.23 11.83
N ASP A 47 11.93 13.35 13.05
CA ASP A 47 13.31 13.01 13.39
C ASP A 47 13.43 11.55 13.86
N PRO A 48 14.62 10.94 13.73
CA PRO A 48 14.90 9.67 14.39
C PRO A 48 14.76 9.77 15.90
N PHE A 49 14.44 8.65 16.53
CA PHE A 49 14.47 8.55 17.99
C PHE A 49 15.89 8.83 18.53
N PRO A 50 16.01 9.48 19.71
CA PRO A 50 17.30 9.73 20.36
C PRO A 50 18.14 8.47 20.56
N ALA A 51 19.46 8.62 20.59
CA ALA A 51 20.40 7.49 20.74
C ALA A 51 20.26 6.74 22.08
N ASP A 52 19.70 7.39 23.09
CA ASP A 52 19.42 6.84 24.42
C ASP A 52 17.97 6.34 24.57
N HIS A 53 17.16 6.36 23.50
CA HIS A 53 15.79 5.88 23.55
C HIS A 53 15.76 4.37 23.88
N PRO A 54 15.01 3.92 24.91
CA PRO A 54 15.19 2.60 25.52
C PRO A 54 14.85 1.41 24.62
N ARG A 55 14.06 1.63 23.57
CA ARG A 55 13.60 0.56 22.65
C ARG A 55 13.91 0.81 21.19
N ASN A 56 13.99 2.08 20.80
CA ASN A 56 14.04 2.49 19.39
C ASN A 56 15.25 3.39 19.10
N ALA A 57 16.34 3.24 19.85
CA ALA A 57 17.51 4.11 19.73
C ALA A 57 17.95 4.28 18.26
N ASN A 58 18.01 5.52 17.79
CA ASN A 58 18.38 5.90 16.43
C ASN A 58 17.48 5.31 15.32
N MET A 59 16.26 4.85 15.59
CA MET A 59 15.35 4.35 14.56
C MET A 59 14.44 5.45 13.99
N GLY A 60 13.90 5.22 12.80
CA GLY A 60 12.94 6.11 12.14
C GLY A 60 13.57 7.37 11.53
N GLY A 61 12.73 8.38 11.34
CA GLY A 61 13.12 9.66 10.74
C GLY A 61 12.85 9.74 9.24
N VAL A 62 12.27 10.88 8.83
CA VAL A 62 11.81 11.13 7.46
C VAL A 62 12.96 11.15 6.46
N ALA A 63 14.11 11.72 6.81
CA ALA A 63 15.25 11.80 5.90
C ALA A 63 15.76 10.42 5.48
N ARG A 64 15.84 9.48 6.43
CA ARG A 64 16.25 8.09 6.15
C ARG A 64 15.21 7.34 5.33
N ARG A 65 13.93 7.52 5.69
CA ARG A 65 12.81 6.97 4.91
C ARG A 65 12.88 7.45 3.45
N ALA A 66 13.12 8.74 3.22
CA ALA A 66 13.26 9.31 1.88
C ALA A 66 14.44 8.68 1.12
N GLU A 67 15.59 8.48 1.74
CA GLU A 67 16.75 7.83 1.12
C GLU A 67 16.43 6.40 0.67
N ILE A 68 15.77 5.61 1.54
CA ILE A 68 15.37 4.23 1.22
C ILE A 68 14.36 4.22 0.06
N ILE A 69 13.35 5.09 0.09
CA ILE A 69 12.35 5.20 -0.98
C ILE A 69 13.02 5.54 -2.32
N GLU A 70 13.96 6.49 -2.33
CA GLU A 70 14.68 6.86 -3.55
C GLU A 70 15.61 5.74 -4.05
N ALA A 71 16.22 4.97 -3.15
CA ALA A 71 16.98 3.78 -3.52
C ALA A 71 16.08 2.73 -4.20
N VAL A 72 14.91 2.44 -3.64
CA VAL A 72 13.96 1.48 -4.23
C VAL A 72 13.45 1.95 -5.61
N ARG A 73 13.18 3.25 -5.78
CA ARG A 73 12.79 3.81 -7.09
C ARG A 73 13.87 3.72 -8.15
N LYS A 74 15.15 3.74 -7.76
CA LYS A 74 16.27 3.49 -8.68
C LYS A 74 16.38 2.02 -9.06
N GLU A 75 16.01 1.09 -8.17
CA GLU A 75 15.95 -0.34 -8.46
C GLU A 75 14.79 -0.71 -9.38
N ASN A 76 13.59 -0.18 -9.12
CA ASN A 76 12.39 -0.41 -9.91
C ASN A 76 11.62 0.91 -10.11
N PRO A 77 11.39 1.38 -11.35
CA PRO A 77 10.62 2.60 -11.58
C PRO A 77 9.12 2.43 -11.33
N ASN A 78 8.61 1.19 -11.29
CA ASN A 78 7.20 0.90 -11.08
C ASN A 78 6.86 0.78 -9.59
N VAL A 79 6.93 1.91 -8.89
CA VAL A 79 6.65 2.01 -7.46
C VAL A 79 5.31 2.71 -7.22
N LEU A 80 4.52 2.18 -6.29
CA LEU A 80 3.43 2.87 -5.60
C LEU A 80 3.81 3.07 -4.14
N LEU A 81 3.74 4.30 -3.64
CA LEU A 81 3.99 4.64 -2.24
C LEU A 81 2.68 5.09 -1.57
N LEU A 82 2.22 4.36 -0.56
CA LEU A 82 0.92 4.56 0.09
C LEU A 82 1.08 4.83 1.59
N ASP A 83 0.17 5.59 2.18
CA ASP A 83 0.11 5.77 3.64
C ASP A 83 -1.25 5.37 4.22
N ALA A 84 -1.26 4.53 5.25
CA ALA A 84 -2.49 4.01 5.82
C ALA A 84 -3.13 4.92 6.89
N GLY A 85 -2.78 6.21 6.98
CA GLY A 85 -3.40 7.19 7.87
C GLY A 85 -2.71 7.31 9.23
N ASP A 86 -3.23 8.22 10.07
CA ASP A 86 -2.58 8.72 11.29
C ASP A 86 -1.19 9.31 10.95
N ILE A 87 -1.23 10.28 10.05
CA ILE A 87 -0.07 11.07 9.65
C ILE A 87 0.27 12.07 10.77
N PHE A 88 -0.79 12.63 11.36
CA PHE A 88 -0.77 13.66 12.38
C PHE A 88 -0.67 13.11 13.80
N GLN A 89 -0.52 14.05 14.75
CA GLN A 89 -0.44 13.86 16.20
C GLN A 89 0.75 13.02 16.68
N GLY A 90 1.41 13.41 17.77
CA GLY A 90 2.42 12.55 18.43
C GLY A 90 3.74 13.23 18.77
N THR A 91 4.10 14.33 18.10
CA THR A 91 5.28 15.15 18.43
C THR A 91 4.95 16.65 18.44
N PRO A 92 5.81 17.51 19.03
CA PRO A 92 5.60 18.96 18.99
C PRO A 92 5.55 19.57 17.58
N TYR A 93 6.01 18.87 16.55
CA TYR A 93 5.91 19.34 15.16
C TYR A 93 4.45 19.58 14.77
N PHE A 94 3.56 18.60 15.02
CA PHE A 94 2.14 18.76 14.72
C PHE A 94 1.50 19.92 15.50
N ASN A 95 1.83 20.07 16.79
CA ASN A 95 1.28 21.15 17.62
C ASN A 95 1.66 22.54 17.11
N TYR A 96 2.83 22.67 16.49
CA TYR A 96 3.33 23.95 16.01
C TYR A 96 2.96 24.24 14.55
N TYR A 97 2.99 23.23 13.68
CA TYR A 97 2.79 23.35 12.23
C TYR A 97 1.41 22.90 11.75
N GLY A 98 0.59 22.30 12.62
CA GLY A 98 -0.80 21.93 12.33
C GLY A 98 -0.99 20.87 11.23
N GLY A 99 0.08 20.17 10.81
CA GLY A 99 0.06 19.19 9.72
C GLY A 99 0.75 19.65 8.42
N GLU A 100 1.10 20.93 8.30
CA GLU A 100 1.75 21.50 7.10
C GLU A 100 3.07 20.77 6.77
N LEU A 101 3.88 20.55 7.81
CA LEU A 101 5.22 19.98 7.67
C LEU A 101 5.15 18.53 7.19
N GLU A 102 4.27 17.74 7.79
CA GLU A 102 4.03 16.33 7.48
C GLU A 102 3.65 16.16 6.01
N PHE A 103 2.67 16.93 5.54
CA PHE A 103 2.23 16.85 4.14
C PHE A 103 3.29 17.34 3.16
N LYS A 104 4.03 18.42 3.47
CA LYS A 104 5.16 18.85 2.62
C LYS A 104 6.21 17.74 2.49
N LEU A 105 6.55 17.07 3.58
CA LEU A 105 7.53 15.99 3.58
C LEU A 105 7.05 14.77 2.80
N MET A 106 5.79 14.36 2.97
CA MET A 106 5.17 13.29 2.17
C MET A 106 5.11 13.64 0.68
N SER A 107 4.78 14.89 0.34
CA SER A 107 4.81 15.40 -1.03
C SER A 107 6.21 15.36 -1.63
N MET A 108 7.25 15.77 -0.87
CA MET A 108 8.65 15.66 -1.28
C MET A 108 9.09 14.21 -1.51
N MET A 109 8.59 13.28 -0.69
CA MET A 109 8.79 11.83 -0.87
C MET A 109 7.92 11.22 -1.98
N ARG A 110 7.04 12.01 -2.62
CA ARG A 110 6.15 11.59 -3.70
C ARG A 110 5.26 10.41 -3.31
N TYR A 111 4.55 10.51 -2.17
CA TYR A 111 3.45 9.58 -1.89
C TYR A 111 2.41 9.63 -3.02
N ASP A 112 1.80 8.51 -3.36
CA ASP A 112 0.83 8.38 -4.45
C ASP A 112 -0.62 8.58 -3.95
N ALA A 113 -0.92 8.10 -2.73
CA ALA A 113 -2.18 8.29 -2.01
C ALA A 113 -2.03 7.99 -0.50
N ALA A 114 -2.95 8.51 0.30
CA ALA A 114 -3.10 8.19 1.71
C ALA A 114 -4.57 7.94 2.07
N THR A 115 -4.86 7.11 3.06
CA THR A 115 -6.18 7.12 3.71
C THR A 115 -6.16 7.98 4.97
N ILE A 116 -7.30 8.09 5.66
CA ILE A 116 -7.50 8.98 6.81
C ILE A 116 -7.68 8.14 8.07
N GLY A 117 -6.77 8.34 9.02
CA GLY A 117 -6.86 7.77 10.36
C GLY A 117 -7.64 8.65 11.34
N ASN A 118 -7.78 8.18 12.57
CA ASN A 118 -8.54 8.94 13.58
C ASN A 118 -7.79 10.21 14.03
N HIS A 119 -6.45 10.16 14.11
CA HIS A 119 -5.64 11.31 14.53
C HIS A 119 -5.51 12.39 13.45
N ASP A 120 -5.86 12.07 12.21
CA ASP A 120 -5.91 13.07 11.15
C ASP A 120 -7.04 14.11 11.37
N PHE A 121 -7.99 13.80 12.27
CA PHE A 121 -9.05 14.71 12.72
C PHE A 121 -8.68 15.51 14.00
N ASP A 122 -7.46 15.39 14.55
CA ASP A 122 -7.16 16.00 15.87
C ASP A 122 -7.19 17.55 15.87
N ASN A 123 -7.00 18.18 14.71
CA ASN A 123 -7.23 19.63 14.52
C ASN A 123 -8.59 19.95 13.88
N GLY A 124 -9.51 18.99 13.91
CA GLY A 124 -10.81 19.06 13.26
C GLY A 124 -10.76 18.95 11.73
N ILE A 125 -11.94 18.87 11.12
CA ILE A 125 -12.14 18.94 9.67
C ILE A 125 -11.50 20.20 9.09
N GLU A 126 -11.61 21.34 9.78
CA GLU A 126 -11.03 22.62 9.38
C GLU A 126 -9.50 22.55 9.33
N GLY A 127 -8.88 21.95 10.34
CA GLY A 127 -7.44 21.77 10.41
C GLY A 127 -6.94 20.87 9.29
N LEU A 128 -7.55 19.71 9.09
CA LEU A 128 -7.20 18.79 8.00
C LEU A 128 -7.36 19.46 6.62
N TYR A 129 -8.50 20.12 6.41
CA TYR A 129 -8.78 20.86 5.17
C TYR A 129 -7.74 21.94 4.88
N ALA A 130 -7.35 22.71 5.90
CA ALA A 130 -6.37 23.78 5.76
C ALA A 130 -4.99 23.28 5.28
N GLN A 131 -4.64 22.02 5.56
CA GLN A 131 -3.35 21.46 5.14
C GLN A 131 -3.35 20.85 3.74
N LEU A 132 -4.51 20.54 3.15
CA LEU A 132 -4.60 19.91 1.83
C LEU A 132 -3.77 20.59 0.72
N PRO A 133 -3.59 21.93 0.67
CA PRO A 133 -2.72 22.56 -0.32
C PRO A 133 -1.25 22.11 -0.29
N HIS A 134 -0.81 21.48 0.81
CA HIS A 134 0.54 20.95 0.98
C HIS A 134 0.70 19.48 0.58
N ALA A 135 -0.41 18.77 0.33
CA ALA A 135 -0.41 17.39 -0.12
C ALA A 135 -0.45 17.33 -1.67
N SER A 136 0.63 16.85 -2.29
CA SER A 136 0.69 16.57 -3.73
C SER A 136 0.17 15.17 -4.09
N PHE A 137 -0.56 14.55 -3.15
CA PHE A 137 -1.14 13.22 -3.23
C PHE A 137 -2.61 13.32 -2.86
N GLU A 138 -3.38 12.29 -3.21
CA GLU A 138 -4.83 12.29 -2.97
C GLU A 138 -5.16 11.51 -1.70
N PHE A 139 -6.08 12.05 -0.91
CA PHE A 139 -6.73 11.31 0.16
C PHE A 139 -7.82 10.42 -0.41
N ILE A 140 -7.84 9.16 0.06
CA ILE A 140 -8.85 8.19 -0.30
C ILE A 140 -9.54 7.61 0.94
N SER A 141 -10.87 7.60 0.93
CA SER A 141 -11.71 6.93 1.91
C SER A 141 -13.07 6.66 1.28
N SER A 142 -13.49 5.40 1.25
CA SER A 142 -14.78 5.01 0.68
C SER A 142 -15.88 4.85 1.73
N ASN A 143 -15.53 4.68 3.00
CA ASN A 143 -16.50 4.48 4.08
C ASN A 143 -16.74 5.72 4.94
N TYR A 144 -16.00 6.81 4.73
CA TYR A 144 -16.40 8.12 5.25
C TYR A 144 -17.16 8.89 4.18
N ASP A 145 -18.37 9.34 4.52
CA ASP A 145 -19.13 10.30 3.72
C ASP A 145 -18.96 11.70 4.32
N PHE A 146 -18.39 12.59 3.50
CA PHE A 146 -18.04 13.96 3.85
C PHE A 146 -19.03 15.02 3.32
N LYS A 147 -20.17 14.62 2.73
CA LYS A 147 -21.09 15.50 1.98
C LYS A 147 -21.50 16.82 2.68
N ASN A 148 -21.55 16.83 4.02
CA ASN A 148 -21.91 18.02 4.81
C ASN A 148 -20.70 18.61 5.56
N THR A 149 -19.49 18.44 5.03
CA THR A 149 -18.24 18.90 5.67
C THR A 149 -17.37 19.66 4.67
N LEU A 150 -16.34 20.36 5.15
CA LEU A 150 -15.37 21.03 4.28
C LEU A 150 -14.55 20.06 3.42
N MET A 151 -14.50 18.78 3.79
CA MET A 151 -13.77 17.74 3.05
C MET A 151 -14.56 17.18 1.87
N ASP A 152 -15.83 17.60 1.66
CA ASP A 152 -16.62 17.15 0.50
C ASP A 152 -15.92 17.47 -0.81
N GLY A 153 -15.79 16.47 -1.68
CA GLY A 153 -15.08 16.57 -2.96
C GLY A 153 -13.55 16.55 -2.89
N PHE A 154 -12.94 16.57 -1.69
CA PHE A 154 -11.48 16.50 -1.52
C PHE A 154 -10.96 15.09 -1.21
N VAL A 155 -11.86 14.20 -0.77
CA VAL A 155 -11.55 12.79 -0.52
C VAL A 155 -12.27 11.93 -1.54
N LYS A 156 -11.52 11.09 -2.26
CA LYS A 156 -12.09 10.17 -3.26
C LYS A 156 -12.34 8.81 -2.63
N PRO A 157 -13.35 8.04 -3.06
CA PRO A 157 -13.55 6.68 -2.55
C PRO A 157 -12.39 5.75 -2.94
N TYR A 158 -11.85 5.95 -4.14
CA TYR A 158 -10.76 5.16 -4.68
C TYR A 158 -9.95 5.95 -5.72
N LYS A 159 -8.80 5.39 -6.10
CA LYS A 159 -7.96 5.87 -7.19
C LYS A 159 -7.41 4.68 -7.98
N ILE A 160 -7.31 4.87 -9.29
CA ILE A 160 -6.71 3.88 -10.19
C ILE A 160 -5.36 4.40 -10.66
N PHE A 161 -4.33 3.60 -10.47
CA PHE A 161 -2.98 3.86 -10.96
C PHE A 161 -2.65 2.94 -12.12
N ASN A 162 -1.83 3.43 -13.05
CA ASN A 162 -1.27 2.62 -14.11
C ASN A 162 0.26 2.69 -14.03
N LYS A 163 0.90 1.56 -13.70
CA LYS A 163 2.36 1.43 -13.64
C LYS A 163 2.78 0.34 -14.64
N ASN A 164 3.43 0.74 -15.73
CA ASN A 164 3.86 -0.17 -16.81
C ASN A 164 2.74 -1.08 -17.38
N GLY A 165 1.52 -0.52 -17.51
CA GLY A 165 0.35 -1.23 -18.00
C GLY A 165 -0.35 -2.12 -16.98
N ILE A 166 0.10 -2.14 -15.72
CA ILE A 166 -0.60 -2.77 -14.60
C ILE A 166 -1.58 -1.76 -14.02
N LYS A 167 -2.89 -2.06 -14.09
CA LYS A 167 -3.94 -1.23 -13.52
C LYS A 167 -4.17 -1.61 -12.06
N VAL A 168 -3.85 -0.72 -11.13
CA VAL A 168 -3.98 -0.92 -9.69
C VAL A 168 -5.09 -0.04 -9.15
N GLY A 169 -6.17 -0.66 -8.66
CA GLY A 169 -7.24 0.03 -7.94
C GLY A 169 -6.91 0.08 -6.46
N VAL A 170 -6.95 1.28 -5.87
CA VAL A 170 -6.74 1.48 -4.43
C VAL A 170 -7.94 2.20 -3.86
N PHE A 171 -8.62 1.60 -2.88
CA PHE A 171 -9.70 2.26 -2.11
C PHE A 171 -9.29 2.38 -0.65
N GLY A 172 -9.86 3.37 0.05
CA GLY A 172 -9.50 3.68 1.44
C GLY A 172 -10.58 3.29 2.43
N LEU A 173 -10.21 2.91 3.66
CA LEU A 173 -11.15 2.75 4.78
C LEU A 173 -10.62 3.45 6.02
N GLY A 174 -11.46 4.21 6.71
CA GLY A 174 -11.19 4.73 8.04
C GLY A 174 -11.88 3.93 9.15
N VAL A 175 -11.47 4.11 10.40
CA VAL A 175 -12.07 3.50 11.60
C VAL A 175 -13.35 4.22 12.04
N GLU A 176 -14.21 3.57 12.82
CA GLU A 176 -15.33 4.27 13.45
C GLU A 176 -14.82 5.35 14.43
N LEU A 177 -15.15 6.62 14.16
CA LEU A 177 -14.64 7.77 14.93
C LEU A 177 -15.35 7.96 16.27
N ASN A 178 -16.60 7.49 16.40
CA ASN A 178 -17.36 7.62 17.63
C ASN A 178 -16.67 6.88 18.78
N GLY A 179 -16.33 7.60 19.85
CA GLY A 179 -15.59 7.06 21.00
C GLY A 179 -14.07 7.11 20.85
N LEU A 180 -13.53 7.46 19.67
CA LEU A 180 -12.10 7.70 19.45
C LEU A 180 -11.78 9.19 19.29
N VAL A 181 -12.68 9.94 18.66
CA VAL A 181 -12.52 11.36 18.34
C VAL A 181 -13.74 12.13 18.87
N ASP A 182 -13.54 13.35 19.35
CA ASP A 182 -14.65 14.22 19.75
C ASP A 182 -15.56 14.52 18.55
N LYS A 183 -16.89 14.44 18.75
CA LYS A 183 -17.89 14.65 17.69
C LYS A 183 -17.71 15.97 16.95
N ASN A 184 -17.26 17.03 17.64
CA ASN A 184 -17.05 18.33 17.02
C ASN A 184 -15.88 18.31 16.01
N MET A 185 -14.91 17.42 16.17
CA MET A 185 -13.72 17.39 15.32
C MET A 185 -13.97 16.74 13.96
N TYR A 186 -14.83 15.72 13.89
CA TYR A 186 -15.19 15.08 12.62
C TYR A 186 -16.52 15.56 12.04
N GLY A 187 -17.20 16.50 12.69
CA GLY A 187 -18.39 17.17 12.20
C GLY A 187 -19.49 16.21 11.77
N GLU A 188 -20.09 16.47 10.60
CA GLU A 188 -21.14 15.63 10.01
C GLU A 188 -20.62 14.41 9.23
N THR A 189 -19.33 14.05 9.35
CA THR A 189 -18.79 12.85 8.70
C THR A 189 -19.57 11.61 9.12
N VAL A 190 -20.09 10.88 8.15
CA VAL A 190 -20.84 9.64 8.36
C VAL A 190 -19.90 8.45 8.12
N TYR A 191 -19.91 7.50 9.06
CA TYR A 191 -19.20 6.24 8.95
C TYR A 191 -20.13 5.16 8.39
N ASN A 192 -19.75 4.58 7.26
CA ASN A 192 -20.46 3.48 6.60
C ASN A 192 -19.79 2.14 6.93
N ASP A 193 -20.56 1.05 6.84
CA ASP A 193 -20.03 -0.29 7.13
C ASP A 193 -18.84 -0.62 6.20
N PRO A 194 -17.67 -0.98 6.76
CA PRO A 194 -16.47 -1.20 5.95
C PRO A 194 -16.55 -2.47 5.09
N VAL A 195 -17.35 -3.48 5.46
CA VAL A 195 -17.48 -4.73 4.71
C VAL A 195 -18.34 -4.51 3.47
N GLU A 196 -19.51 -3.91 3.63
CA GLU A 196 -20.41 -3.54 2.53
C GLU A 196 -19.72 -2.59 1.56
N THR A 197 -19.09 -1.54 2.09
CA THR A 197 -18.32 -0.57 1.30
C THR A 197 -17.21 -1.27 0.50
N SER A 198 -16.47 -2.18 1.12
CA SER A 198 -15.40 -2.92 0.43
C SER A 198 -15.95 -3.77 -0.72
N GLN A 199 -17.08 -4.44 -0.53
CA GLN A 199 -17.71 -5.25 -1.58
C GLN A 199 -18.13 -4.40 -2.80
N ASP A 200 -18.62 -3.19 -2.55
CA ASP A 200 -18.91 -2.24 -3.63
C ASP A 200 -17.66 -1.74 -4.33
N MET A 201 -16.60 -1.41 -3.58
CA MET A 201 -15.34 -0.97 -4.17
C MET A 201 -14.68 -2.06 -5.01
N VAL A 202 -14.66 -3.31 -4.56
CA VAL A 202 -14.11 -4.40 -5.39
C VAL A 202 -14.98 -4.69 -6.62
N ARG A 203 -16.31 -4.53 -6.54
CA ARG A 203 -17.19 -4.63 -7.71
C ARG A 203 -16.80 -3.60 -8.76
N ILE A 204 -16.65 -2.33 -8.38
CA ILE A 204 -16.24 -1.25 -9.28
C ILE A 204 -14.83 -1.52 -9.82
N LEU A 205 -13.84 -1.64 -8.92
CA LEU A 205 -12.43 -1.73 -9.31
C LEU A 205 -12.11 -3.00 -10.11
N LYS A 206 -12.65 -4.15 -9.71
CA LYS A 206 -12.35 -5.42 -10.37
C LYS A 206 -13.24 -5.68 -11.59
N LYS A 207 -14.54 -5.46 -11.48
CA LYS A 207 -15.50 -5.90 -12.52
C LYS A 207 -15.77 -4.83 -13.56
N GLU A 208 -15.81 -3.55 -13.19
CA GLU A 208 -16.11 -2.46 -14.11
C GLU A 208 -14.82 -1.89 -14.69
N GLU A 209 -13.90 -1.51 -13.81
CA GLU A 209 -12.64 -0.86 -14.17
C GLU A 209 -11.55 -1.84 -14.62
N LYS A 210 -11.77 -3.14 -14.41
CA LYS A 210 -10.86 -4.23 -14.82
C LYS A 210 -9.45 -4.06 -14.25
N CYS A 211 -9.35 -3.66 -12.98
CA CYS A 211 -8.06 -3.57 -12.30
C CYS A 211 -7.39 -4.94 -12.20
N ASP A 212 -6.09 -4.96 -12.50
CA ASP A 212 -5.26 -6.14 -12.37
C ASP A 212 -5.09 -6.47 -10.89
N LEU A 213 -4.82 -5.45 -10.07
CA LEU A 213 -4.63 -5.55 -8.61
C LEU A 213 -5.61 -4.63 -7.87
N VAL A 214 -6.20 -5.10 -6.79
CA VAL A 214 -7.05 -4.30 -5.89
C VAL A 214 -6.46 -4.26 -4.48
N ILE A 215 -6.16 -3.05 -4.00
CA ILE A 215 -5.57 -2.77 -2.69
C ILE A 215 -6.60 -2.02 -1.84
N CYS A 216 -6.83 -2.50 -0.62
CA CYS A 216 -7.51 -1.76 0.43
C CYS A 216 -6.47 -1.05 1.29
N LEU A 217 -6.50 0.28 1.33
CA LEU A 217 -5.69 1.10 2.23
C LEU A 217 -6.53 1.41 3.48
N SER A 218 -6.26 0.70 4.57
CA SER A 218 -7.17 0.59 5.70
C SER A 218 -6.57 1.21 6.97
N HIS A 219 -7.38 1.98 7.68
CA HIS A 219 -7.10 2.45 9.03
C HIS A 219 -8.04 1.80 10.06
N ILE A 220 -8.62 0.63 9.80
CA ILE A 220 -9.57 0.00 10.75
C ILE A 220 -8.89 -0.89 11.79
N GLY A 221 -7.57 -1.09 11.69
CA GLY A 221 -6.78 -1.89 12.63
C GLY A 221 -6.59 -3.34 12.22
N TYR A 222 -5.41 -3.89 12.51
CA TYR A 222 -5.02 -5.24 12.13
C TYR A 222 -5.85 -6.33 12.83
N ASN A 223 -5.94 -6.29 14.16
CA ASN A 223 -6.69 -7.26 14.95
C ASN A 223 -6.98 -6.77 16.39
N TYR A 224 -8.23 -6.89 16.84
CA TYR A 224 -8.65 -6.56 18.21
C TYR A 224 -8.89 -7.82 19.03
N ARG A 225 -7.89 -8.23 19.83
CA ARG A 225 -7.96 -9.47 20.64
C ARG A 225 -9.05 -9.44 21.71
N ASN A 226 -9.35 -8.27 22.25
CA ASN A 226 -10.32 -8.10 23.33
C ASN A 226 -11.73 -7.74 22.82
N GLU A 227 -11.88 -7.53 21.51
CA GLU A 227 -13.15 -7.16 20.86
C GLU A 227 -13.37 -8.05 19.62
N PRO A 228 -13.68 -9.34 19.82
CA PRO A 228 -13.76 -10.34 18.75
C PRO A 228 -14.91 -10.12 17.77
N GLU A 229 -15.83 -9.18 18.04
CA GLU A 229 -16.87 -8.78 17.10
C GLU A 229 -16.50 -7.53 16.28
N LYS A 230 -15.52 -6.73 16.76
CA LYS A 230 -15.11 -5.49 16.07
C LYS A 230 -14.43 -5.81 14.75
N ILE A 231 -14.88 -5.18 13.66
CA ILE A 231 -14.26 -5.38 12.34
C ILE A 231 -12.80 -4.90 12.38
N CYS A 232 -11.91 -5.72 11.82
CA CYS A 232 -10.48 -5.47 11.66
C CYS A 232 -10.03 -5.98 10.29
N ASP A 233 -8.80 -5.67 9.87
CA ASP A 233 -8.27 -6.04 8.55
C ASP A 233 -8.33 -7.55 8.31
N LEU A 234 -7.99 -8.38 9.31
CA LEU A 234 -8.04 -9.84 9.17
C LEU A 234 -9.47 -10.35 8.93
N LYS A 235 -10.47 -9.76 9.60
CA LYS A 235 -11.88 -10.13 9.39
C LYS A 235 -12.40 -9.60 8.07
N LEU A 236 -12.03 -8.37 7.71
CA LEU A 236 -12.40 -7.77 6.43
C LEU A 236 -11.91 -8.64 5.27
N ALA A 237 -10.65 -9.09 5.31
CA ALA A 237 -10.10 -10.02 4.33
C ALA A 237 -10.92 -11.32 4.22
N ALA A 238 -11.33 -11.90 5.36
CA ALA A 238 -12.11 -13.13 5.39
C ALA A 238 -13.58 -12.95 4.92
N LEU A 239 -14.16 -11.77 5.12
CA LEU A 239 -15.56 -11.45 4.83
C LEU A 239 -15.77 -10.83 3.44
N THR A 240 -14.70 -10.60 2.68
CA THR A 240 -14.76 -9.96 1.37
C THR A 240 -14.36 -10.91 0.23
N LYS A 241 -14.44 -10.42 -1.01
CA LYS A 241 -13.97 -11.09 -2.22
C LYS A 241 -13.10 -10.14 -3.02
N ASP A 242 -12.28 -10.66 -3.93
CA ASP A 242 -11.55 -9.91 -4.95
C ASP A 242 -10.58 -8.79 -4.47
N ILE A 243 -10.41 -8.57 -3.16
CA ILE A 243 -9.28 -7.82 -2.59
C ILE A 243 -8.02 -8.69 -2.72
N ASP A 244 -6.94 -8.15 -3.26
CA ASP A 244 -5.65 -8.85 -3.31
C ASP A 244 -4.79 -8.55 -2.08
N MET A 245 -4.89 -7.33 -1.54
CA MET A 245 -4.09 -6.88 -0.40
C MET A 245 -4.81 -5.82 0.44
N ILE A 246 -4.61 -5.89 1.75
CA ILE A 246 -4.95 -4.86 2.73
C ILE A 246 -3.66 -4.32 3.34
N ILE A 247 -3.47 -3.01 3.24
CA ILE A 247 -2.38 -2.27 3.86
C ILE A 247 -3.00 -1.48 5.02
N GLY A 248 -2.72 -1.92 6.25
CA GLY A 248 -3.40 -1.50 7.47
C GLY A 248 -2.66 -0.45 8.29
N GLY A 249 -3.40 0.21 9.18
CA GLY A 249 -2.93 1.19 10.17
C GLY A 249 -3.58 0.99 11.55
N HIS A 250 -3.62 2.03 12.37
CA HIS A 250 -4.34 2.16 13.64
C HIS A 250 -3.81 1.35 14.82
N THR A 251 -3.66 0.02 14.69
CA THR A 251 -3.28 -0.84 15.83
C THR A 251 -1.79 -0.87 16.16
N HIS A 252 -0.98 -0.15 15.39
CA HIS A 252 0.49 -0.09 15.49
C HIS A 252 1.16 -1.47 15.46
N THR A 253 0.59 -2.42 14.71
CA THR A 253 1.10 -3.80 14.69
C THR A 253 2.38 -3.87 13.88
N PHE A 254 3.49 -4.25 14.52
CA PHE A 254 4.76 -4.53 13.86
C PHE A 254 4.76 -5.95 13.26
N LEU A 255 4.68 -6.06 11.93
CA LEU A 255 4.82 -7.33 11.22
C LEU A 255 6.16 -7.41 10.50
N ASN A 256 6.81 -8.57 10.54
CA ASN A 256 8.04 -8.83 9.77
C ASN A 256 7.74 -9.12 8.28
N LYS A 257 6.57 -9.71 8.01
CA LYS A 257 6.05 -10.06 6.69
C LYS A 257 4.51 -10.03 6.71
N PRO A 258 3.85 -9.91 5.55
CA PRO A 258 2.39 -9.97 5.48
C PRO A 258 1.81 -11.26 6.06
N THR A 259 0.63 -11.15 6.65
CA THR A 259 -0.22 -12.27 7.02
C THR A 259 -1.09 -12.66 5.83
N ILE A 260 -1.24 -13.96 5.58
CA ILE A 260 -2.12 -14.48 4.52
C ILE A 260 -3.46 -14.90 5.14
N VAL A 261 -4.55 -14.38 4.60
CA VAL A 261 -5.92 -14.71 5.01
C VAL A 261 -6.68 -15.27 3.81
N LYS A 262 -7.55 -16.26 4.04
CA LYS A 262 -8.46 -16.78 3.02
C LYS A 262 -9.75 -15.96 3.00
N ASN A 263 -10.14 -15.47 1.83
CA ASN A 263 -11.38 -14.74 1.64
C ASN A 263 -12.57 -15.70 1.40
N LEU A 264 -13.76 -15.14 1.11
CA LEU A 264 -14.98 -15.93 0.90
C LEU A 264 -14.92 -16.91 -0.30
N ASP A 265 -13.97 -16.73 -1.21
CA ASP A 265 -13.74 -17.62 -2.36
C ASP A 265 -12.50 -18.52 -2.15
N ASP A 266 -12.00 -18.65 -0.92
CA ASP A 266 -10.79 -19.38 -0.54
C ASP A 266 -9.50 -18.90 -1.27
N LYS A 267 -9.53 -17.66 -1.77
CA LYS A 267 -8.36 -16.99 -2.35
C LYS A 267 -7.57 -16.28 -1.25
N GLU A 268 -6.26 -16.21 -1.46
CA GLU A 268 -5.35 -15.54 -0.55
C GLU A 268 -5.45 -14.01 -0.66
N VAL A 269 -5.52 -13.36 0.50
CA VAL A 269 -5.44 -11.91 0.68
C VAL A 269 -4.26 -11.62 1.60
N LEU A 270 -3.40 -10.69 1.18
CA LEU A 270 -2.29 -10.24 2.02
C LEU A 270 -2.75 -9.14 2.94
N VAL A 271 -2.47 -9.26 4.23
CA VAL A 271 -2.72 -8.22 5.23
C VAL A 271 -1.39 -7.80 5.83
N ASN A 272 -1.03 -6.51 5.74
CA ASN A 272 0.23 -6.02 6.24
C ASN A 272 0.10 -4.70 6.99
N GLN A 273 0.94 -4.48 8.00
CA GLN A 273 1.09 -3.26 8.78
C GLN A 273 2.55 -3.16 9.24
N VAL A 274 3.10 -1.94 9.33
CA VAL A 274 4.55 -1.73 9.59
C VAL A 274 4.83 -1.04 10.93
N GLY A 275 3.95 -1.23 11.91
CA GLY A 275 4.12 -0.66 13.24
C GLY A 275 3.66 0.80 13.29
N CYS A 276 4.53 1.71 13.73
CA CYS A 276 4.25 3.14 13.81
C CYS A 276 5.56 3.96 13.83
N TYR A 277 5.42 5.28 13.88
CA TYR A 277 6.49 6.27 14.10
C TYR A 277 7.54 6.33 12.98
N GLY A 278 7.19 5.81 11.81
CA GLY A 278 8.11 5.73 10.67
C GLY A 278 9.32 4.83 10.91
N ILE A 279 9.27 3.94 11.91
CA ILE A 279 10.37 3.01 12.26
C ILE A 279 10.59 1.97 11.15
N ASN A 280 9.53 1.57 10.45
CA ASN A 280 9.63 0.66 9.33
C ASN A 280 8.97 1.25 8.07
N LEU A 281 9.46 0.80 6.93
CA LEU A 281 8.86 0.97 5.61
C LEU A 281 8.47 -0.41 5.09
N GLY A 282 7.19 -0.60 4.75
CA GLY A 282 6.75 -1.84 4.11
C GLY A 282 7.18 -1.88 2.67
N ARG A 283 7.66 -3.04 2.20
CA ARG A 283 7.91 -3.31 0.78
C ARG A 283 7.25 -4.62 0.39
N ILE A 284 6.36 -4.57 -0.59
CA ILE A 284 5.75 -5.74 -1.20
C ILE A 284 5.99 -5.67 -2.71
N ASP A 285 6.75 -6.64 -3.21
CA ASP A 285 7.00 -6.81 -4.64
C ASP A 285 5.96 -7.79 -5.19
N VAL A 286 5.26 -7.38 -6.25
CA VAL A 286 4.25 -8.17 -6.97
C VAL A 286 4.72 -8.39 -8.39
N PHE A 287 4.76 -9.65 -8.80
CA PHE A 287 5.20 -10.07 -10.13
C PHE A 287 4.00 -10.57 -10.94
N PHE A 288 3.88 -10.07 -12.17
CA PHE A 288 2.81 -10.44 -13.11
C PHE A 288 3.43 -11.20 -14.28
N ASP A 289 2.94 -12.42 -14.52
CA ASP A 289 3.30 -13.17 -15.72
C ASP A 289 2.51 -12.69 -16.96
N SER A 290 2.81 -13.27 -18.13
CA SER A 290 2.14 -12.92 -19.38
C SER A 290 0.64 -13.22 -19.41
N ASN A 291 0.13 -14.03 -18.47
CA ASN A 291 -1.28 -14.37 -18.29
C ASN A 291 -1.93 -13.56 -17.15
N LYS A 292 -1.20 -12.59 -16.57
CA LYS A 292 -1.59 -11.82 -15.39
C LYS A 292 -1.78 -12.65 -14.11
N ASN A 293 -1.20 -13.85 -14.05
CA ASN A 293 -1.05 -14.54 -12.78
C ASN A 293 -0.07 -13.74 -11.92
N LYS A 294 -0.29 -13.79 -10.61
CA LYS A 294 0.42 -12.96 -9.65
C LYS A 294 1.17 -13.82 -8.64
N THR A 295 2.40 -13.44 -8.35
CA THR A 295 3.13 -13.89 -7.16
C THR A 295 3.62 -12.67 -6.39
N HIS A 296 3.92 -12.84 -5.10
CA HIS A 296 4.28 -11.72 -4.24
C HIS A 296 5.35 -12.11 -3.22
N GLU A 297 6.18 -11.14 -2.85
CA GLU A 297 7.14 -11.23 -1.75
C GLU A 297 7.07 -9.95 -0.91
N GLY A 298 6.83 -10.07 0.39
CA GLY A 298 6.62 -8.93 1.29
C GLY A 298 7.52 -8.96 2.51
N ARG A 299 8.08 -7.81 2.88
CA ARG A 299 8.93 -7.62 4.07
C ARG A 299 8.82 -6.20 4.63
N SER A 300 9.16 -6.06 5.91
CA SER A 300 9.36 -4.75 6.55
C SER A 300 10.84 -4.37 6.52
N ILE A 301 11.14 -3.12 6.17
CA ILE A 301 12.48 -2.55 6.12
C ILE A 301 12.61 -1.58 7.29
N VAL A 302 13.62 -1.78 8.15
CA VAL A 302 13.92 -0.86 9.26
C VAL A 302 14.50 0.45 8.71
N VAL A 303 14.00 1.57 9.21
CA VAL A 303 14.38 2.96 8.86
C VAL A 303 15.29 3.54 9.94
#